data_AF-A0A242KU88-F1
#
_entry.id   AF-A0A242KU88-F1
#
_cell.length_a   1.000
_cell.length_b   1.000
_cell.length_c   1.000
_cell.angle_alpha   90.00
_cell.angle_beta   90.00
_cell.angle_gamma   90.00
#
_symmetry.space_group_name_H-M   'P 1'
#
loop_
_entity.id
_entity.type
_entity.pdbx_description
1 polymer ?
#
loop_
_entity_poly.entity_id
_entity_poly.type
_entity_poly.pdbx_seq_one_letter_code
_entity_poly.pdbx_strand_id
1 'polypeptide(L)'
;MLGRALETVFIRVWVIMKLTLYFWGLAVCGGVVLGIGPAWKVVNEQFYLHGFEYKDITISESWQMFKQSFVRGNQLFGLFSACLFLLSYNLYLSVQIQGILFLVIDFIILFSMLYSYATYQYSMILDSGYQMTLRNLLKLSLVSSFASFSTFLKIILGSGLILWVTWNYKGLILFGLIGLLTVWNGTITKQWRENLDLQLETYE
;
A
#
# COMPACT_ATOMS: atom_id res chain seq x y z
N MET A 1 4.01 3.57 -34.41
CA MET A 1 4.61 3.08 -33.14
C MET A 1 4.59 4.14 -32.04
N LEU A 2 4.99 5.39 -32.31
CA LEU A 2 4.91 6.50 -31.36
C LEU A 2 3.49 6.76 -30.80
N GLY A 3 2.45 6.72 -31.64
CA GLY A 3 1.06 6.94 -31.21
C GLY A 3 0.56 5.94 -30.16
N ARG A 4 0.84 4.64 -30.33
CA ARG A 4 0.47 3.59 -29.35
C ARG A 4 1.25 3.71 -28.04
N ALA A 5 2.52 4.13 -28.10
CA ALA A 5 3.32 4.35 -26.89
C ALA A 5 2.78 5.52 -26.07
N LEU A 6 2.41 6.62 -26.75
CA LEU A 6 1.85 7.81 -26.11
C LEU A 6 0.46 7.52 -25.51
N GLU A 7 -0.38 6.77 -26.21
CA GLU A 7 -1.66 6.27 -25.73
C GLU A 7 -1.50 5.42 -24.47
N THR A 8 -0.52 4.51 -24.44
CA THR A 8 -0.25 3.67 -23.26
C THR A 8 0.14 4.51 -22.05
N VAL A 9 1.03 5.49 -22.22
CA VAL A 9 1.44 6.38 -21.12
C VAL A 9 0.24 7.19 -20.62
N PHE A 10 -0.57 7.72 -21.55
CA PHE A 10 -1.76 8.48 -21.19
C PHE A 10 -2.76 7.65 -20.38
N ILE A 11 -3.03 6.40 -20.80
CA ILE A 11 -3.91 5.49 -20.06
C ILE A 11 -3.36 5.23 -18.65
N ARG A 12 -2.06 4.99 -18.49
CA ARG A 12 -1.44 4.75 -17.18
C ARG A 12 -1.58 5.97 -16.26
N VAL A 13 -1.29 7.17 -16.77
CA VAL A 13 -1.45 8.42 -16.02
C VAL A 13 -2.91 8.64 -15.65
N TRP A 14 -3.83 8.35 -16.58
CA TRP A 14 -5.26 8.47 -16.34
C TRP A 14 -5.76 7.55 -15.22
N VAL A 15 -5.31 6.29 -15.21
CA VAL A 15 -5.62 5.34 -14.12
C VAL A 15 -5.09 5.84 -12.78
N ILE A 16 -3.85 6.32 -12.72
CA ILE A 16 -3.24 6.89 -11.50
C ILE A 16 -4.09 8.04 -10.95
N MET A 17 -4.50 8.98 -11.82
CA MET A 17 -5.34 10.11 -11.42
C MET A 17 -6.71 9.66 -10.93
N LYS A 18 -7.34 8.74 -11.68
CA LYS A 18 -8.67 8.21 -11.36
C LYS A 18 -8.70 7.49 -10.01
N LEU A 19 -7.72 6.62 -9.75
CA LEU A 19 -7.55 5.93 -8.48
C LEU A 19 -7.34 6.92 -7.32
N THR A 20 -6.53 7.97 -7.53
CA THR A 20 -6.29 8.99 -6.50
C THR A 20 -7.55 9.83 -6.22
N LEU A 21 -8.33 10.17 -7.25
CA LEU A 21 -9.60 10.89 -7.08
C LEU A 21 -10.63 10.04 -6.30
N TYR A 22 -10.73 8.75 -6.63
CA TYR A 22 -11.61 7.84 -5.91
C TYR A 22 -11.19 7.68 -4.46
N PHE A 23 -9.89 7.59 -4.19
CA PHE A 23 -9.35 7.60 -2.83
C PHE A 23 -9.87 8.79 -2.02
N TRP A 24 -9.65 10.01 -2.53
CA TRP A 24 -10.03 11.22 -1.79
C TRP A 24 -11.55 11.35 -1.62
N GLY A 25 -12.32 11.04 -2.66
CA GLY A 25 -13.78 11.04 -2.57
C GLY A 25 -14.30 10.07 -1.51
N LEU A 26 -13.81 8.84 -1.50
CA LEU A 26 -14.18 7.82 -0.51
C LEU A 26 -13.69 8.17 0.90
N ALA A 27 -12.46 8.68 1.01
CA ALA A 27 -11.89 9.08 2.30
C ALA A 27 -12.71 10.20 2.95
N VAL A 28 -13.14 11.21 2.18
CA VAL A 28 -14.00 12.28 2.67
C VAL A 28 -15.37 11.73 3.09
N CYS A 29 -15.98 10.86 2.27
CA CYS A 29 -17.26 10.21 2.62
C CYS A 29 -17.19 9.37 3.91
N GLY A 30 -16.03 8.81 4.25
CA GLY A 30 -15.79 8.06 5.48
C GLY A 30 -15.43 8.89 6.70
N GLY A 31 -15.52 10.23 6.64
CA GLY A 31 -15.14 11.11 7.75
C GLY A 31 -13.63 11.32 7.88
N VAL A 32 -12.87 11.16 6.80
CA VAL A 32 -11.41 11.27 6.66
C VAL A 32 -10.65 10.25 7.52
N VAL A 33 -10.74 10.33 8.84
CA VAL A 33 -10.00 9.48 9.79
C VAL A 33 -10.37 8.01 9.62
N LEU A 34 -11.67 7.70 9.58
CA LEU A 34 -12.18 6.34 9.35
C LEU A 34 -12.33 6.01 7.85
N GLY A 35 -12.10 6.99 6.97
CA GLY A 35 -12.24 6.84 5.53
C GLY A 35 -10.94 6.45 4.83
N ILE A 36 -9.78 6.89 5.32
CA ILE A 36 -8.47 6.67 4.69
C ILE A 36 -8.15 5.18 4.54
N GLY A 37 -8.29 4.39 5.61
CA GLY A 37 -8.00 2.95 5.58
C GLY A 37 -8.84 2.18 4.53
N PRO A 38 -10.17 2.26 4.58
CA PRO A 38 -11.03 1.60 3.61
C PRO A 38 -10.86 2.16 2.19
N ALA A 39 -10.69 3.48 2.03
CA ALA A 39 -10.44 4.07 0.70
C ALA A 39 -9.14 3.57 0.09
N TRP A 40 -8.07 3.44 0.90
CA TRP A 40 -6.80 2.88 0.47
C TRP A 40 -6.97 1.43 0.01
N LYS A 41 -7.73 0.63 0.78
CA LYS A 41 -8.03 -0.75 0.42
C LYS A 41 -8.77 -0.83 -0.92
N VAL A 42 -9.86 -0.08 -1.10
CA VAL A 42 -10.66 -0.08 -2.33
C VAL A 42 -9.83 0.24 -3.56
N VAL A 43 -8.90 1.19 -3.45
CA VAL A 43 -8.04 1.61 -4.56
C VAL A 43 -7.03 0.50 -4.92
N ASN A 44 -6.50 -0.21 -3.93
CA ASN A 44 -5.66 -1.39 -4.16
C ASN A 44 -6.43 -2.52 -4.80
N GLU A 45 -7.66 -2.77 -4.35
CA GLU A 45 -8.54 -3.82 -4.88
C GLU A 45 -8.95 -3.53 -6.33
N GLN A 46 -9.31 -2.28 -6.65
CA GLN A 46 -9.62 -1.82 -8.01
C GLN A 46 -8.42 -1.97 -8.95
N PHE A 47 -7.22 -1.59 -8.52
CA PHE A 47 -6.02 -1.78 -9.35
C PHE A 47 -5.63 -3.25 -9.48
N TYR A 48 -5.88 -4.07 -8.46
CA TYR A 48 -5.64 -5.51 -8.51
C TYR A 48 -6.54 -6.18 -9.55
N LEU A 49 -7.85 -5.87 -9.54
CA LEU A 49 -8.86 -6.50 -10.40
C LEU A 49 -8.76 -6.03 -11.86
N HIS A 50 -8.67 -4.72 -12.09
CA HIS A 50 -8.80 -4.13 -13.42
C HIS A 50 -7.46 -3.65 -14.01
N GLY A 51 -6.40 -3.58 -13.20
CA GLY A 51 -5.08 -3.13 -13.64
C GLY A 51 -5.11 -1.75 -14.30
N PHE A 52 -4.69 -1.69 -15.57
CA PHE A 52 -4.69 -0.45 -16.36
C PHE A 52 -5.94 -0.28 -17.25
N GLU A 53 -6.93 -1.16 -17.13
CA GLU A 53 -8.19 -1.07 -17.87
C GLU A 53 -9.10 -0.02 -17.22
N TYR A 54 -8.85 1.24 -17.57
CA TYR A 54 -9.50 2.39 -16.92
C TYR A 54 -11.03 2.40 -17.05
N LYS A 55 -11.60 1.68 -18.02
CA LYS A 55 -13.05 1.68 -18.29
C LYS A 55 -13.82 0.91 -17.22
N ASP A 56 -13.24 -0.17 -16.73
CA ASP A 56 -13.88 -1.08 -15.78
C ASP A 56 -13.80 -0.57 -14.34
N ILE A 57 -12.87 0.36 -14.06
CA ILE A 57 -12.78 1.04 -12.76
C ILE A 57 -13.98 1.99 -12.57
N THR A 58 -15.08 1.53 -12.00
CA THR A 58 -16.30 2.36 -11.81
C THR A 58 -16.43 2.91 -10.39
N ILE A 59 -17.04 4.08 -10.27
CA ILE A 59 -17.32 4.71 -8.96
C ILE A 59 -18.38 3.93 -8.18
N SER A 60 -19.34 3.31 -8.87
CA SER A 60 -20.40 2.50 -8.25
C SER A 60 -19.82 1.27 -7.56
N GLU A 61 -18.94 0.55 -8.26
CA GLU A 61 -18.24 -0.61 -7.70
C GLU A 61 -17.34 -0.18 -6.54
N SER A 62 -16.57 0.90 -6.71
CA SER A 62 -15.72 1.46 -5.65
C SER A 62 -16.51 1.80 -4.38
N TRP A 63 -17.73 2.34 -4.52
CA TRP A 63 -18.61 2.64 -3.39
C TRP A 63 -19.15 1.38 -2.70
N GLN A 64 -19.48 0.35 -3.46
CA GLN A 64 -19.92 -0.93 -2.91
C GLN A 64 -18.77 -1.62 -2.14
N MET A 65 -17.59 -1.68 -2.76
CA MET A 65 -16.37 -2.18 -2.12
C MET A 65 -16.05 -1.39 -0.84
N PHE A 66 -16.19 -0.06 -0.86
CA PHE A 66 -15.95 0.79 0.30
C PHE A 66 -16.83 0.42 1.50
N LYS A 67 -18.12 0.18 1.28
CA LYS A 67 -19.04 -0.25 2.35
C LYS A 67 -18.70 -1.62 2.90
N GLN A 68 -18.38 -2.58 2.03
CA GLN A 68 -18.03 -3.94 2.44
C GLN A 68 -16.70 -3.98 3.20
N SER A 69 -15.73 -3.20 2.73
CA SER A 69 -14.38 -3.14 3.27
C SER A 69 -14.21 -2.14 4.42
N PHE A 70 -15.26 -1.43 4.84
CA PHE A 70 -15.16 -0.34 5.83
C PHE A 70 -14.53 -0.79 7.15
N VAL A 71 -15.01 -1.91 7.71
CA VAL A 71 -14.51 -2.43 8.99
C VAL A 71 -13.11 -3.02 8.80
N ARG A 72 -12.92 -3.85 7.78
CA ARG A 72 -11.66 -4.57 7.54
C ARG A 72 -10.51 -3.63 7.19
N GLY A 73 -10.77 -2.63 6.34
CA GLY A 73 -9.82 -1.58 6.00
C GLY A 73 -9.40 -0.75 7.21
N ASN A 74 -10.35 -0.38 8.08
CA ASN A 74 -10.04 0.34 9.32
C ASN A 74 -9.30 -0.53 10.34
N GLN A 75 -9.58 -1.82 10.43
CA GLN A 75 -8.84 -2.74 11.29
C GLN A 75 -7.37 -2.86 10.87
N LEU A 76 -7.12 -3.09 9.58
CA LEU A 76 -5.74 -3.16 9.06
C LEU A 76 -5.03 -1.80 9.23
N PHE A 77 -5.65 -0.71 8.76
CA PHE A 77 -5.07 0.61 8.87
C PHE A 77 -4.80 1.01 10.32
N GLY A 78 -5.76 0.78 11.22
CA GLY A 78 -5.65 1.08 12.64
C GLY A 78 -4.55 0.26 13.33
N LEU A 79 -4.45 -1.05 13.05
CA LEU A 79 -3.42 -1.92 13.63
C LEU A 79 -2.02 -1.47 13.24
N PHE A 80 -1.77 -1.24 11.95
CA PHE A 80 -0.45 -0.82 11.48
C PHE A 80 -0.13 0.63 11.86
N SER A 81 -1.12 1.52 11.88
CA SER A 81 -0.94 2.89 12.36
C SER A 81 -0.60 2.92 13.85
N ALA A 82 -1.32 2.16 14.68
CA ALA A 82 -1.02 2.05 16.11
C ALA A 82 0.40 1.50 16.34
N CYS A 83 0.81 0.48 15.58
CA CYS A 83 2.18 -0.05 15.61
C CYS A 83 3.21 1.04 15.24
N LEU A 84 2.98 1.79 14.17
CA LEU A 84 3.86 2.89 13.75
C LEU A 84 3.89 4.04 14.77
N PHE A 85 2.77 4.38 15.40
CA PHE A 85 2.73 5.39 16.46
C PHE A 85 3.55 4.95 17.67
N LEU A 86 3.41 3.69 18.10
CA LEU A 86 4.21 3.13 19.19
C LEU A 86 5.70 3.15 18.85
N LEU A 87 6.09 2.71 17.65
CA LEU A 87 7.49 2.74 17.22
C LEU A 87 8.04 4.17 17.11
N SER A 88 7.28 5.10 16.55
CA SER A 88 7.65 6.52 16.45
C SER A 88 7.85 7.14 17.83
N TYR A 89 6.98 6.81 18.80
CA TYR A 89 7.11 7.27 20.17
C TYR A 89 8.37 6.69 20.85
N ASN A 90 8.66 5.40 20.62
CA ASN A 90 9.90 4.78 21.11
C ASN A 90 11.14 5.40 20.47
N LEU A 91 11.09 5.77 19.19
CA LEU A 91 12.18 6.48 18.51
C LEU A 91 12.42 7.84 19.18
N TYR A 92 11.36 8.60 19.45
CA TYR A 92 11.45 9.88 20.14
C TYR A 92 12.07 9.76 21.55
N LEU A 93 11.76 8.69 22.28
CA LEU A 93 12.37 8.41 23.58
C LEU A 93 13.84 7.99 23.45
N SER A 94 14.16 7.17 22.45
CA SER A 94 15.52 6.65 22.22
C SER A 94 16.53 7.76 21.95
N VAL A 95 16.16 8.79 21.19
CA VAL A 95 17.00 9.97 20.91
C VAL A 95 17.41 10.74 22.17
N GLN A 96 16.70 10.58 23.30
CA GLN A 96 17.03 11.24 24.57
C GLN A 96 18.10 10.50 25.37
N ILE A 97 18.45 9.27 24.99
CA ILE A 97 19.44 8.44 25.66
C ILE A 97 20.85 8.91 25.28
N GLN A 98 21.74 9.05 26.27
CA GLN A 98 23.14 9.43 26.05
C GLN A 98 24.01 8.18 25.77
N GLY A 99 24.98 8.30 24.86
CA GLY A 99 26.00 7.26 24.58
C GLY A 99 25.90 6.65 23.19
N ILE A 100 26.49 5.47 22.96
CA ILE A 100 26.43 4.79 21.64
C ILE A 100 25.17 3.93 21.48
N LEU A 101 24.51 3.58 22.60
CA LEU A 101 23.35 2.70 22.64
C LEU A 101 22.13 3.31 21.93
N PHE A 102 21.97 4.64 21.94
CA PHE A 102 20.86 5.29 21.20
C PHE A 102 20.92 4.95 19.71
N LEU A 103 22.13 4.92 19.12
CA LEU A 103 22.29 4.70 17.69
C LEU A 103 21.88 3.28 17.27
N VAL A 104 22.19 2.29 18.10
CA VAL A 104 21.79 0.89 17.87
C VAL A 104 20.27 0.75 18.01
N ILE A 105 19.69 1.35 19.04
CA ILE A 105 18.24 1.30 19.29
C ILE A 105 17.48 2.00 18.16
N ASP A 106 17.92 3.20 17.75
CA ASP A 106 17.33 3.96 16.65
C ASP A 106 17.35 3.17 15.34
N PHE A 107 18.47 2.50 15.04
CA PHE A 107 18.57 1.66 13.85
C PHE A 107 17.54 0.52 13.87
N ILE A 108 17.38 -0.16 15.01
CA ILE A 108 16.40 -1.25 15.17
C ILE A 108 14.97 -0.70 15.03
N ILE A 109 14.67 0.44 15.65
CA ILE A 109 13.34 1.05 15.59
C ILE A 109 13.02 1.50 14.17
N LEU A 110 13.93 2.21 13.51
CA LEU A 110 13.76 2.65 12.11
C LEU A 110 13.56 1.46 11.18
N PHE A 111 14.37 0.41 11.30
CA PHE A 111 14.18 -0.82 10.53
C PHE A 111 12.80 -1.43 10.80
N SER A 112 12.37 -1.49 12.06
CA SER A 112 11.06 -2.01 12.45
C SER A 112 9.91 -1.18 11.87
N MET A 113 10.07 0.15 11.77
CA MET A 113 9.08 1.04 11.13
C MET A 113 8.96 0.76 9.63
N LEU A 114 10.08 0.65 8.93
CA LEU A 114 10.10 0.33 7.49
C LEU A 114 9.50 -1.07 7.25
N TYR A 115 9.84 -2.03 8.12
CA TYR A 115 9.30 -3.38 8.08
C TYR A 115 7.77 -3.41 8.28
N SER A 116 7.27 -2.68 9.27
CA SER A 116 5.83 -2.54 9.53
C SER A 116 5.11 -1.93 8.33
N TYR A 117 5.68 -0.88 7.72
CA TYR A 117 5.13 -0.27 6.50
C TYR A 117 5.08 -1.26 5.32
N ALA A 118 6.16 -2.00 5.05
CA ALA A 118 6.14 -3.00 3.98
C ALA A 118 5.11 -4.11 4.24
N THR A 119 5.03 -4.60 5.48
CA THR A 119 4.07 -5.62 5.89
C THR A 119 2.62 -5.16 5.67
N TYR A 120 2.33 -3.88 5.91
CA TYR A 120 1.04 -3.28 5.60
C TYR A 120 0.73 -3.29 4.09
N GLN A 121 1.71 -2.96 3.24
CA GLN A 121 1.52 -3.02 1.78
C GLN A 121 1.25 -4.44 1.29
N TYR A 122 2.00 -5.43 1.79
CA TYR A 122 1.72 -6.85 1.50
C TYR A 122 0.35 -7.28 2.00
N SER A 123 -0.04 -6.85 3.21
CA SER A 123 -1.36 -7.13 3.77
C SER A 123 -2.47 -6.64 2.86
N MET A 124 -2.36 -5.44 2.30
CA MET A 124 -3.38 -4.87 1.40
C MET A 124 -3.49 -5.63 0.08
N ILE A 125 -2.36 -6.04 -0.48
CA ILE A 125 -2.32 -6.79 -1.74
C ILE A 125 -2.88 -8.20 -1.55
N LEU A 126 -2.49 -8.88 -0.47
CA LEU A 126 -3.03 -10.20 -0.11
C LEU A 126 -4.52 -10.14 0.22
N ASP A 127 -4.98 -9.09 0.91
CA ASP A 127 -6.41 -8.91 1.20
C ASP A 127 -7.27 -8.76 -0.06
N SER A 128 -6.68 -8.19 -1.12
CA SER A 128 -7.34 -7.95 -2.39
C SER A 128 -7.40 -9.20 -3.27
N GLY A 129 -6.42 -10.11 -3.12
CA GLY A 129 -6.33 -11.34 -3.92
C GLY A 129 -6.93 -12.58 -3.27
N TYR A 130 -6.92 -12.67 -1.92
CA TYR A 130 -7.27 -13.89 -1.21
C TYR A 130 -8.31 -13.65 -0.12
N GLN A 131 -9.36 -14.49 -0.10
CA GLN A 131 -10.33 -14.51 0.99
C GLN A 131 -9.77 -15.25 2.20
N MET A 132 -9.09 -14.52 3.08
CA MET A 132 -8.47 -15.08 4.28
C MET A 132 -9.03 -14.45 5.56
N THR A 133 -8.88 -15.15 6.70
CA THR A 133 -9.07 -14.55 8.03
C THR A 133 -7.92 -13.59 8.35
N LEU A 134 -8.18 -12.49 9.06
CA LEU A 134 -7.19 -11.47 9.41
C LEU A 134 -5.90 -12.04 10.04
N ARG A 135 -6.02 -13.06 10.90
CA ARG A 135 -4.86 -13.71 11.53
C ARG A 135 -3.94 -14.39 10.51
N ASN A 136 -4.52 -15.07 9.53
CA ASN A 136 -3.76 -15.77 8.50
C ASN A 136 -3.16 -14.78 7.51
N LEU A 137 -3.90 -13.73 7.18
CA LEU A 137 -3.41 -12.62 6.36
C LEU A 137 -2.19 -11.95 6.99
N LEU A 138 -2.25 -11.60 8.28
CA LEU A 138 -1.13 -10.97 8.97
C LEU A 138 0.09 -11.90 9.00
N LYS A 139 -0.09 -13.17 9.35
CA LYS A 139 0.99 -14.16 9.33
C LYS A 139 1.62 -14.28 7.95
N LEU A 140 0.80 -14.43 6.91
CA LEU A 140 1.28 -14.55 5.55
C LEU A 140 2.02 -13.27 5.13
N SER A 141 1.47 -12.08 5.38
CA SER A 141 2.11 -10.80 5.05
C SER A 141 3.47 -10.61 5.73
N LEU A 142 3.64 -11.09 6.97
CA LEU A 142 4.91 -11.06 7.69
C LEU A 142 5.95 -11.96 7.02
N VAL A 143 5.56 -13.22 6.74
CA VAL A 143 6.44 -14.18 6.05
C VAL A 143 6.81 -13.66 4.65
N SER A 144 5.82 -13.12 3.94
CA SER A 144 5.95 -12.55 2.59
C SER A 144 6.97 -11.41 2.52
N SER A 145 6.94 -10.53 3.52
CA SER A 145 7.84 -9.39 3.63
C SER A 145 9.30 -9.81 3.76
N PHE A 146 9.57 -10.93 4.45
CA PHE A 146 10.92 -11.50 4.58
C PHE A 146 11.31 -12.41 3.42
N ALA A 147 10.36 -13.16 2.85
CA ALA A 147 10.63 -14.12 1.77
C ALA A 147 11.22 -13.47 0.52
N SER A 148 10.90 -12.20 0.27
CA SER A 148 11.40 -11.46 -0.89
C SER A 148 12.08 -10.14 -0.50
N PHE A 149 13.27 -10.24 0.09
CA PHE A 149 14.06 -9.06 0.51
C PHE A 149 14.28 -8.03 -0.61
N SER A 150 14.44 -8.48 -1.86
CA SER A 150 14.53 -7.59 -3.03
C SER A 150 13.25 -6.78 -3.23
N THR A 151 12.09 -7.43 -3.15
CA THR A 151 10.77 -6.79 -3.28
C THR A 151 10.52 -5.85 -2.12
N PHE A 152 10.88 -6.24 -0.89
CA PHE A 152 10.88 -5.37 0.29
C PHE A 152 11.64 -4.07 0.03
N LEU A 153 12.90 -4.15 -0.39
CA LEU A 153 13.70 -2.95 -0.69
C LEU A 153 13.09 -2.10 -1.80
N LYS A 154 12.55 -2.70 -2.87
CA LYS A 154 11.89 -1.98 -3.96
C LYS A 154 10.62 -1.26 -3.50
N ILE A 155 9.83 -1.85 -2.59
CA ILE A 155 8.65 -1.20 -2.00
C ILE A 155 9.09 0.03 -1.18
N ILE A 156 10.09 -0.12 -0.32
CA ILE A 156 10.58 0.98 0.53
C ILE A 156 11.19 2.10 -0.30
N LEU A 157 12.18 1.78 -1.14
CA LEU A 157 12.89 2.77 -1.95
C LEU A 157 11.95 3.44 -2.96
N GLY A 158 11.07 2.67 -3.61
CA GLY A 158 10.11 3.23 -4.56
C GLY A 158 9.05 4.10 -3.89
N SER A 159 8.52 3.70 -2.73
CA SER A 159 7.63 4.55 -1.93
C SER A 159 8.33 5.85 -1.51
N GLY A 160 9.59 5.75 -1.05
CA GLY A 160 10.40 6.92 -0.70
C GLY A 160 10.66 7.86 -1.87
N LEU A 161 10.97 7.31 -3.05
CA LEU A 161 11.17 8.09 -4.27
C LEU A 161 9.87 8.77 -4.72
N ILE A 162 8.74 8.08 -4.68
CA ILE A 162 7.42 8.66 -5.01
C ILE A 162 7.10 9.80 -4.03
N LEU A 163 7.31 9.61 -2.73
CA LEU A 163 7.11 10.65 -1.72
C LEU A 163 8.02 11.86 -1.98
N TRP A 164 9.30 11.63 -2.28
CA TRP A 164 10.25 12.71 -2.58
C TRP A 164 9.86 13.50 -3.83
N VAL A 165 9.51 12.83 -4.93
CA VAL A 165 9.04 13.49 -6.16
C VAL A 165 7.76 14.28 -5.90
N THR A 166 6.81 13.67 -5.19
CA THR A 166 5.51 14.29 -4.90
C THR A 166 5.65 15.48 -3.94
N TRP A 167 6.66 15.47 -3.06
CA TRP A 167 6.98 16.61 -2.19
C TRP A 167 7.47 17.82 -2.98
N ASN A 168 8.29 17.60 -4.01
CA ASN A 168 8.75 18.67 -4.90
C ASN A 168 7.60 19.29 -5.70
N TYR A 169 6.57 18.51 -6.02
CA TYR A 169 5.42 18.93 -6.82
C TYR A 169 4.11 18.74 -6.04
N LYS A 170 3.78 19.69 -5.17
CA LYS A 170 2.65 19.58 -4.23
C LYS A 170 1.31 19.20 -4.87
N GLY A 171 1.05 19.58 -6.13
CA GLY A 171 -0.16 19.16 -6.86
C GLY A 171 -0.28 17.64 -7.00
N LEU A 172 0.84 16.92 -7.14
CA LEU A 172 0.83 15.46 -7.23
C LEU A 172 0.37 14.78 -5.94
N ILE A 173 0.38 15.46 -4.80
CA ILE A 173 -0.13 14.88 -3.53
C ILE A 173 -1.62 14.57 -3.68
N LEU A 174 -2.39 15.50 -4.25
CA LEU A 174 -3.84 15.36 -4.41
C LEU A 174 -4.23 14.53 -5.63
N PHE A 175 -3.39 14.48 -6.67
CA PHE A 175 -3.76 13.87 -7.95
C PHE A 175 -2.98 12.61 -8.32
N GLY A 176 -1.86 12.31 -7.66
CA GLY A 176 -0.96 11.24 -8.09
C GLY A 176 -0.44 10.33 -6.98
N LEU A 177 -0.27 10.81 -5.75
CA LEU A 177 0.46 10.08 -4.70
C LEU A 177 -0.11 8.67 -4.46
N ILE A 178 -1.42 8.60 -4.21
CA ILE A 178 -2.11 7.37 -3.84
C ILE A 178 -2.12 6.38 -5.02
N GLY A 179 -2.44 6.86 -6.21
CA GLY A 179 -2.43 6.06 -7.44
C GLY A 179 -1.02 5.57 -7.80
N LEU A 180 0.02 6.40 -7.68
CA LEU A 180 1.41 6.02 -7.94
C LEU A 180 1.88 4.94 -6.97
N LEU A 181 1.60 5.09 -5.68
CA LEU A 181 1.95 4.09 -4.67
C LEU A 181 1.22 2.77 -4.93
N THR A 182 -0.07 2.82 -5.25
CA THR A 182 -0.87 1.62 -5.57
C THR A 182 -0.33 0.90 -6.80
N VAL A 183 -0.09 1.63 -7.88
CA VAL A 183 0.44 1.08 -9.14
C VAL A 183 1.85 0.50 -8.94
N TRP A 184 2.71 1.21 -8.20
CA TRP A 184 4.06 0.76 -7.89
C TRP A 184 4.04 -0.54 -7.09
N ASN A 185 3.29 -0.58 -5.98
CA ASN A 185 3.21 -1.75 -5.12
C ASN A 185 2.61 -2.95 -5.86
N GLY A 186 1.55 -2.75 -6.65
CA GLY A 186 0.96 -3.81 -7.46
C GLY A 186 1.91 -4.35 -8.53
N THR A 187 2.71 -3.49 -9.17
CA THR A 187 3.67 -3.91 -10.21
C THR A 187 4.84 -4.68 -9.62
N ILE A 188 5.41 -4.18 -8.51
CA ILE A 188 6.61 -4.76 -7.88
C ILE A 188 6.32 -6.12 -7.25
N THR A 189 5.12 -6.32 -6.71
CA THR A 189 4.72 -7.58 -6.08
C THR A 189 4.20 -8.63 -7.07
N LYS A 190 4.04 -8.30 -8.36
CA LYS A 190 3.44 -9.21 -9.36
C LYS A 190 4.17 -10.56 -9.44
N GLN A 191 5.50 -10.53 -9.63
CA GLN A 191 6.31 -11.75 -9.73
C GLN A 191 6.24 -12.61 -8.46
N TRP A 192 6.16 -11.95 -7.30
CA TRP A 192 6.05 -12.65 -6.03
C TRP A 192 4.67 -13.30 -5.84
N ARG A 193 3.59 -12.63 -6.28
CA ARG A 193 2.23 -13.18 -6.29
C ARG A 193 2.12 -14.41 -7.18
N GLU A 194 2.67 -14.35 -8.39
CA GLU A 194 2.68 -15.49 -9.32
C GLU A 194 3.38 -16.72 -8.70
N ASN A 195 4.48 -16.52 -7.97
CA ASN A 195 5.15 -17.61 -7.26
C ASN A 195 4.32 -18.16 -6.09
N LEU A 196 3.55 -17.30 -5.40
CA LEU A 196 2.66 -17.70 -4.33
C LEU A 196 1.49 -18.54 -4.85
N ASP A 197 0.88 -18.12 -5.97
CA ASP A 197 -0.22 -18.85 -6.61
C ASP A 197 0.23 -20.25 -7.03
N LEU A 198 1.41 -20.36 -7.65
CA LEU A 198 2.00 -21.66 -7.98
C LEU A 198 2.20 -22.55 -6.75
N GLN A 199 2.63 -21.98 -5.62
CA GLN A 199 2.78 -22.74 -4.38
C GLN A 199 1.43 -23.20 -3.83
N LEU A 200 0.40 -22.35 -3.88
CA LEU A 200 -0.94 -22.70 -3.40
C LEU A 200 -1.59 -23.79 -4.26
N GLU A 201 -1.46 -23.72 -5.59
CA GLU A 201 -1.95 -24.75 -6.52
C GLU A 201 -1.22 -26.10 -6.36
N THR A 202 0.04 -26.09 -5.92
CA THR A 202 0.81 -27.33 -5.70
C THR A 202 0.34 -28.11 -4.45
N TYR A 203 -0.44 -27.49 -3.57
CA TYR A 203 -0.98 -28.11 -2.35
C TYR A 203 -2.47 -28.51 -2.45
N GLU A 204 -3.12 -28.28 -3.59
CA GLU A 204 -4.43 -28.85 -3.94
C GLU A 204 -4.28 -30.19 -4.69
#